data_AF-A0A4Q4VE14-F1
#
_entry.id   AF-A0A4Q4VE14-F1
#
_cell.length_a   1.000
_cell.length_b   1.000
_cell.length_c   1.000
_cell.angle_alpha   90.00
_cell.angle_beta   90.00
_cell.angle_gamma   90.00
#
_symmetry.space_group_name_H-M   'P 1'
#
loop_
_entity.id
_entity.type
_entity.pdbx_description
1 polymer ?
#
loop_
_entity_poly.entity_id
_entity_poly.type
_entity_poly.pdbx_seq_one_letter_code
_entity_poly.pdbx_strand_id
1 'polypeptide(L)'
;MLNCDIPQPSGQPGGWFNFTAWFARGTCIHAISNYTECQNTLAKILNSQDSLHTTEYSAGATVLALLPTVGALLGSPSAEIWMLLKILPFGGALTLLLSFGNVMIPDSLADYRGPMTILDSNGARDAVQAGPSPAVPSQEAKANAPDIAEEVSVRIREGLQAQRDIPIFNISAASLLLFLLLSGVMVAMALIEYGAVYVTWCTSTWWFHVWYITLMVATLMNSYIAVPFDHYVKLYITPLPNQCNIKGQDVSAQLADPRTIRADLATFVASSKTQLVSTGRSWFPTRLFRQRRTIVVLISKVRPTKGDGSLTLRFLAHLFVKLAGATVYMFATSVFAAVSLLALPMAQFVLMMVIGAGISGRHLTSYLAAKTGQKDSFIHVIADSEERAGQIVQRVFEDQVQAAATESSEFSIEINDSVFVSRTVVGKRSPWPRRILGVLAEPPEFTSTISNSSATASGSSSQALLG
;
A
#
# COMPACT_ATOMS: atom_id res chain seq x y z
N MET A 1 37.94 22.32 -24.10
CA MET A 1 37.59 23.25 -23.01
C MET A 1 36.38 24.09 -23.39
N LEU A 2 35.20 23.63 -22.96
CA LEU A 2 33.98 24.45 -22.95
C LEU A 2 34.17 25.59 -21.93
N ASN A 3 33.85 26.82 -22.30
CA ASN A 3 33.87 27.93 -21.35
C ASN A 3 32.56 27.92 -20.53
N CYS A 4 32.59 27.24 -19.38
CA CYS A 4 31.45 27.17 -18.45
C CYS A 4 31.40 28.34 -17.46
N ASP A 5 32.25 29.36 -17.64
CA ASP A 5 32.24 30.58 -16.83
C ASP A 5 31.11 31.52 -17.29
N ILE A 6 29.88 31.09 -17.01
CA ILE A 6 28.68 31.88 -17.27
C ILE A 6 28.60 32.93 -16.16
N PRO A 7 28.77 34.22 -16.46
CA PRO A 7 28.76 35.26 -15.44
C PRO A 7 27.39 35.27 -14.75
N GLN A 8 27.39 35.14 -13.42
CA GLN A 8 26.22 35.58 -12.67
C GLN A 8 26.23 37.11 -12.67
N PRO A 9 25.11 37.77 -12.96
CA PRO A 9 25.05 39.23 -12.99
C PRO A 9 25.66 39.78 -11.70
N SER A 10 26.67 40.62 -11.87
CA SER A 10 27.64 41.03 -10.86
C SER A 10 27.00 41.57 -9.58
N GLY A 11 27.24 40.86 -8.47
CA GLY A 11 28.03 41.43 -7.37
C GLY A 11 27.41 42.55 -6.54
N GLN A 12 26.10 42.55 -6.31
CA GLN A 12 25.58 43.21 -5.12
C GLN A 12 25.15 42.15 -4.10
N PRO A 13 25.69 42.16 -2.86
CA PRO A 13 25.09 41.41 -1.77
C PRO A 13 23.61 41.83 -1.65
N GLY A 14 22.69 40.89 -1.91
CA GLY A 14 21.24 41.15 -2.02
C GLY A 14 20.65 41.06 -3.43
N GLY A 15 21.43 40.71 -4.46
CA GLY A 15 20.92 40.43 -5.81
C GLY A 15 20.01 39.19 -5.88
N TRP A 16 19.16 39.14 -6.91
CA TRP A 16 18.24 38.02 -7.13
C TRP A 16 19.01 36.78 -7.60
N PHE A 17 18.68 35.60 -7.08
CA PHE A 17 19.28 34.34 -7.51
C PHE A 17 18.98 34.09 -9.01
N ASN A 18 20.03 34.06 -9.83
CA ASN A 18 19.89 33.80 -11.26
C ASN A 18 19.89 32.28 -11.53
N PHE A 19 18.69 31.70 -11.47
CA PHE A 19 18.46 30.28 -11.71
C PHE A 19 18.98 29.81 -13.08
N THR A 20 18.76 30.58 -14.15
CA THR A 20 19.15 30.16 -15.50
C THR A 20 20.67 30.11 -15.66
N ALA A 21 21.40 31.09 -15.10
CA ALA A 21 22.86 31.08 -15.11
C ALA A 21 23.44 29.94 -14.26
N TRP A 22 22.87 29.69 -13.07
CA TRP A 22 23.26 28.56 -12.20
C TRP A 22 23.05 27.22 -12.90
N PHE A 23 21.85 27.01 -13.46
CA PHE A 23 21.49 25.78 -14.16
C PHE A 23 22.33 25.57 -15.42
N ALA A 24 22.53 26.61 -16.25
CA ALA A 24 23.36 26.53 -17.45
C ALA A 24 24.83 26.22 -17.12
N ARG A 25 25.34 26.73 -15.98
CA ARG A 25 26.70 26.44 -15.53
C ARG A 25 26.85 24.98 -15.15
N GLY A 26 25.93 24.44 -14.35
CA GLY A 26 25.94 23.03 -13.97
C GLY A 26 25.83 22.11 -15.18
N THR A 27 24.88 22.38 -16.08
CA THR A 27 24.72 21.56 -17.31
C THR A 27 25.93 21.64 -18.23
N CYS A 28 26.59 22.80 -18.34
CA CYS A 28 27.84 22.93 -19.10
C CYS A 28 28.96 22.05 -18.51
N ILE A 29 29.09 21.99 -17.18
CA ILE A 29 30.09 21.15 -16.51
C ILE A 29 29.77 19.67 -16.75
N HIS A 30 28.51 19.26 -16.59
CA HIS A 30 28.07 17.88 -16.82
C HIS A 30 28.20 17.43 -18.27
N ALA A 31 28.14 18.36 -19.23
CA ALA A 31 28.35 18.06 -20.65
C ALA A 31 29.80 17.65 -20.99
N ILE A 32 30.74 17.86 -20.07
CA ILE A 32 32.14 17.44 -20.25
C ILE A 32 32.23 15.93 -20.02
N SER A 33 32.54 15.17 -21.07
CA SER A 33 32.62 13.70 -21.01
C SER A 33 33.86 13.19 -20.24
N ASN A 34 34.93 13.98 -20.18
CA ASN A 34 36.17 13.59 -19.51
C ASN A 34 36.18 14.09 -18.06
N TYR A 35 36.30 13.15 -17.12
CA TYR A 35 36.37 13.42 -15.68
C TYR A 35 37.44 14.45 -15.29
N THR A 36 38.65 14.32 -15.85
CA THR A 36 39.77 15.22 -15.52
C THR A 36 39.52 16.64 -16.00
N GLU A 37 38.93 16.81 -17.20
CA GLU A 37 38.55 18.11 -17.73
C GLU A 37 37.38 18.72 -16.93
N CYS A 38 36.43 17.88 -16.49
CA CYS A 38 35.31 18.29 -15.64
C CYS A 38 35.82 18.83 -14.29
N GLN A 39 36.72 18.11 -13.62
CA GLN A 39 37.30 18.54 -12.34
C GLN A 39 38.14 19.80 -12.47
N ASN A 40 38.98 19.91 -13.51
CA ASN A 40 39.78 21.12 -13.73
C ASN A 40 38.91 22.35 -14.00
N THR A 41 37.84 22.17 -14.78
CA THR A 41 36.84 23.22 -15.04
C THR A 41 36.11 23.62 -13.76
N LEU A 42 35.66 22.65 -12.96
CA LEU A 42 35.01 22.90 -11.68
C LEU A 42 35.95 23.63 -10.70
N ALA A 43 37.19 23.20 -10.57
CA ALA A 43 38.20 23.84 -9.71
C ALA A 43 38.46 25.30 -10.14
N LYS A 44 38.55 25.55 -11.46
CA LYS A 44 38.68 26.92 -12.00
C LYS A 44 37.50 27.80 -11.59
N ILE A 45 36.27 27.27 -11.70
CA ILE A 45 35.04 27.99 -11.34
C ILE A 45 34.97 28.24 -9.83
N LEU A 46 35.34 27.27 -9.00
CA LEU A 46 35.33 27.43 -7.54
C LEU A 46 36.38 28.45 -7.08
N ASN A 47 37.54 28.50 -7.74
CA ASN A 47 38.60 29.47 -7.44
C ASN A 47 38.27 30.90 -7.90
N SER A 48 37.38 31.05 -8.90
CA SER A 48 36.96 32.37 -9.41
C SER A 48 35.73 32.93 -8.68
N GLN A 49 35.17 32.19 -7.72
CA GLN A 49 34.00 32.64 -6.97
C GLN A 49 34.35 33.54 -5.80
N ASP A 50 33.48 34.51 -5.58
CA ASP A 50 33.57 35.38 -4.41
C ASP A 50 33.25 34.60 -3.12
N SER A 51 33.85 35.02 -2.01
CA SER A 51 33.72 34.41 -0.69
C SER A 51 32.26 34.23 -0.23
N LEU A 52 31.38 35.15 -0.63
CA LEU A 52 29.95 35.10 -0.36
C LEU A 52 29.26 33.90 -1.02
N HIS A 53 29.56 33.62 -2.30
CA HIS A 53 28.95 32.48 -3.01
C HIS A 53 29.51 31.14 -2.51
N THR A 54 30.79 31.08 -2.15
CA THR A 54 31.37 29.89 -1.50
C THR A 54 30.66 29.58 -0.18
N THR A 55 30.32 30.62 0.59
CA THR A 55 29.55 30.48 1.83
C THR A 55 28.12 30.04 1.54
N GLU A 56 27.47 30.61 0.52
CA GLU A 56 26.12 30.21 0.09
C GLU A 56 26.06 28.73 -0.31
N TYR A 57 27.03 28.27 -1.11
CA TYR A 57 27.06 26.88 -1.57
C TYR A 57 27.33 25.88 -0.45
N SER A 58 28.22 26.20 0.49
CA SER A 58 28.46 25.36 1.67
C SER A 58 27.25 25.33 2.61
N ALA A 59 26.52 26.44 2.75
CA ALA A 59 25.25 26.47 3.47
C ALA A 59 24.19 25.58 2.79
N GLY A 60 24.08 25.64 1.45
CA GLY A 60 23.16 24.80 0.68
C GLY A 60 23.43 23.30 0.86
N ALA A 61 24.70 22.89 0.83
CA ALA A 61 25.15 21.52 1.14
C ALA A 61 24.73 21.08 2.54
N THR A 62 24.91 21.95 3.53
CA THR A 62 24.50 21.68 4.92
C THR A 62 22.99 21.51 5.04
N VAL A 63 22.19 22.33 4.34
CA VAL A 63 20.73 22.22 4.34
C VAL A 63 20.25 20.91 3.73
N LEU A 64 20.82 20.45 2.62
CA LEU A 64 20.47 19.14 2.06
C LEU A 64 20.98 17.97 2.91
N ALA A 65 22.09 18.14 3.62
CA ALA A 65 22.56 17.13 4.57
C ALA A 65 21.57 16.88 5.72
N LEU A 66 20.60 17.79 5.96
CA LEU A 66 19.49 17.61 6.91
C LEU A 66 18.28 16.87 6.33
N LEU A 67 18.19 16.69 5.01
CA LEU A 67 17.10 15.97 4.35
C LEU A 67 16.86 14.57 4.94
N PRO A 68 17.92 13.78 5.24
CA PRO A 68 17.73 12.49 5.87
C PRO A 68 17.18 12.63 7.32
N THR A 69 17.61 13.65 8.07
CA THR A 69 17.08 13.95 9.41
C THR A 69 15.60 14.33 9.37
N VAL A 70 15.19 15.10 8.37
CA VAL A 70 13.78 15.44 8.13
C VAL A 70 12.95 14.19 7.85
N GLY A 71 13.47 13.27 7.04
CA GLY A 71 12.86 11.95 6.83
C GLY A 71 12.67 11.18 8.14
N ALA A 72 13.67 11.23 9.02
CA ALA A 72 13.57 10.61 10.35
C ALA A 72 12.48 11.24 11.23
N LEU A 73 12.30 12.56 11.19
CA LEU A 73 11.31 13.28 12.00
C LEU A 73 9.86 13.10 11.51
N LEU A 74 9.65 13.03 10.21
CA LEU A 74 8.32 12.95 9.60
C LEU A 74 7.69 11.56 9.64
N GLY A 75 8.40 10.57 10.21
CA GLY A 75 8.09 9.16 10.18
C GLY A 75 6.61 8.84 10.21
N SER A 76 6.17 8.03 9.25
CA SER A 76 4.76 7.79 9.00
C SER A 76 4.17 6.72 9.91
N PRO A 77 2.88 6.84 10.31
CA PRO A 77 2.20 5.87 11.14
C PRO A 77 2.04 4.57 10.35
N SER A 78 2.78 3.56 10.81
CA SER A 78 2.96 2.30 10.12
C SER A 78 1.73 1.40 10.08
N ALA A 79 0.85 1.46 11.10
CA ALA A 79 -0.40 0.72 11.09
C ALA A 79 -1.35 1.21 9.98
N GLU A 80 -1.48 2.53 9.82
CA GLU A 80 -2.30 3.15 8.78
C GLU A 80 -1.75 2.84 7.39
N ILE A 81 -0.43 2.95 7.22
CA ILE A 81 0.22 2.62 5.94
C ILE A 81 0.11 1.15 5.62
N TRP A 82 0.31 0.27 6.59
CA TRP A 82 0.18 -1.16 6.37
C TRP A 82 -1.24 -1.50 5.92
N MET A 83 -2.25 -0.95 6.61
CA MET A 83 -3.65 -1.10 6.23
C MET A 83 -3.89 -0.55 4.82
N LEU A 84 -3.39 0.65 4.52
CA LEU A 84 -3.51 1.27 3.22
C LEU A 84 -2.83 0.43 2.13
N LEU A 85 -1.66 -0.15 2.39
CA LEU A 85 -0.95 -1.04 1.48
C LEU A 85 -1.73 -2.33 1.21
N LYS A 86 -2.57 -2.78 2.16
CA LYS A 86 -3.43 -3.95 1.97
C LYS A 86 -4.74 -3.60 1.24
N ILE A 87 -5.34 -2.45 1.52
CA ILE A 87 -6.61 -2.01 0.93
C ILE A 87 -6.41 -1.37 -0.45
N LEU A 88 -5.43 -0.47 -0.57
CA LEU A 88 -5.08 0.33 -1.73
C LEU A 88 -3.55 0.26 -1.97
N PRO A 89 -3.04 -0.84 -2.54
CA PRO A 89 -1.60 -1.10 -2.65
C PRO A 89 -0.83 0.03 -3.32
N PHE A 90 -1.35 0.58 -4.43
CA PHE A 90 -0.71 1.69 -5.13
C PHE A 90 -0.63 2.96 -4.27
N GLY A 91 -1.72 3.34 -3.60
CA GLY A 91 -1.74 4.50 -2.70
C GLY A 91 -0.80 4.32 -1.50
N GLY A 92 -0.82 3.13 -0.88
CA GLY A 92 0.09 2.79 0.22
C GLY A 92 1.56 2.80 -0.22
N ALA A 93 1.87 2.32 -1.43
CA ALA A 93 3.21 2.41 -1.99
C ALA A 93 3.63 3.86 -2.19
N LEU A 94 2.81 4.69 -2.84
CA LEU A 94 3.11 6.12 -3.04
C LEU A 94 3.38 6.84 -1.71
N THR A 95 2.57 6.59 -0.69
CA THR A 95 2.80 7.11 0.66
C THR A 95 4.16 6.66 1.21
N LEU A 96 4.49 5.37 1.10
CA LEU A 96 5.76 4.83 1.55
C LEU A 96 6.94 5.53 0.87
N LEU A 97 6.85 5.78 -0.44
CA LEU A 97 7.87 6.50 -1.21
C LEU A 97 8.01 7.96 -0.72
N LEU A 98 6.90 8.62 -0.42
CA LEU A 98 6.86 9.98 0.13
C LEU A 98 7.27 10.07 1.61
N SER A 99 7.49 8.94 2.29
CA SER A 99 7.87 8.89 3.71
C SER A 99 9.39 8.97 3.94
N PHE A 100 10.21 9.12 2.89
CA PHE A 100 11.65 9.35 2.95
C PHE A 100 12.41 8.46 3.95
N GLY A 101 12.23 7.14 3.90
CA GLY A 101 13.09 6.23 4.67
C GLY A 101 12.57 5.81 6.04
N ASN A 102 11.68 6.58 6.67
CA ASN A 102 11.25 6.28 8.03
C ASN A 102 9.77 5.94 8.10
N VAL A 103 9.49 4.64 8.13
CA VAL A 103 8.20 4.12 8.60
C VAL A 103 8.47 3.68 10.02
N MET A 104 7.80 4.30 11.00
CA MET A 104 7.88 3.83 12.39
C MET A 104 7.11 2.51 12.48
N ILE A 105 7.65 1.41 11.94
CA ILE A 105 6.97 0.12 11.97
C ILE A 105 6.72 -0.22 13.44
N PRO A 106 5.49 -0.60 13.81
CA PRO A 106 5.22 -0.84 15.19
C PRO A 106 5.90 -2.14 15.58
N ASP A 107 6.71 -2.06 16.62
CA ASP A 107 7.39 -3.23 17.16
C ASP A 107 6.41 -4.12 17.95
N SER A 108 5.19 -3.64 18.22
CA SER A 108 4.17 -4.37 18.97
C SER A 108 2.92 -4.68 18.13
N LEU A 109 2.35 -5.86 18.35
CA LEU A 109 1.00 -6.21 17.86
C LEU A 109 -0.07 -5.25 18.37
N ALA A 110 0.17 -4.56 19.50
CA ALA A 110 -0.77 -3.63 20.10
C ALA A 110 -0.97 -2.37 19.25
N ASP A 111 0.03 -1.97 18.46
CA ASP A 111 -0.05 -0.78 17.61
C ASP A 111 -0.81 -1.05 16.30
N TYR A 112 -0.98 -2.32 15.92
CA TYR A 112 -1.87 -2.74 14.84
C TYR A 112 -3.35 -2.80 15.29
N ARG A 113 -3.63 -2.46 16.55
CA ARG A 113 -5.01 -2.36 17.08
C ARG A 113 -5.63 -1.04 16.66
N GLY A 114 -6.23 -1.03 15.48
CA GLY A 114 -7.11 0.05 15.04
C GLY A 114 -8.56 -0.18 15.50
N PRO A 115 -9.45 0.82 15.33
CA PRO A 115 -10.89 0.65 15.60
C PRO A 115 -11.58 -0.42 14.72
N MET A 116 -10.88 -0.89 13.68
CA MET A 116 -11.33 -1.91 12.73
C MET A 116 -10.75 -3.31 13.02
N THR A 117 -9.87 -3.42 14.01
CA THR A 117 -9.16 -4.65 14.31
C THR A 117 -9.92 -5.44 15.37
N ILE A 118 -10.31 -6.67 15.05
CA ILE A 118 -10.85 -7.63 16.02
C ILE A 118 -9.71 -8.54 16.45
N LEU A 119 -9.40 -8.57 17.75
CA LEU A 119 -8.37 -9.44 18.30
C LEU A 119 -8.95 -10.65 18.98
N ASP A 120 -8.27 -11.77 18.75
CA ASP A 120 -8.39 -12.92 19.61
C ASP A 120 -7.66 -12.71 20.93
N SER A 121 -8.43 -12.45 21.98
CA SER A 121 -7.93 -12.17 23.33
C SER A 121 -7.22 -13.36 23.98
N ASN A 122 -7.36 -14.56 23.42
CA ASN A 122 -6.86 -15.79 24.04
C ASN A 122 -5.42 -16.15 23.65
N GLY A 123 -4.98 -15.86 22.41
CA GLY A 123 -3.61 -16.14 21.96
C GLY A 123 -2.70 -14.91 21.80
N ALA A 124 -3.27 -13.73 21.50
CA ALA A 124 -2.48 -12.51 21.26
C ALA A 124 -1.90 -11.88 22.54
N ARG A 125 -2.36 -12.28 23.74
CA ARG A 125 -1.79 -11.82 25.02
C ARG A 125 -0.42 -12.44 25.31
N ASP A 126 -0.21 -13.70 24.92
CA ASP A 126 1.06 -14.41 25.17
C ASP A 126 2.18 -13.97 24.22
N ALA A 127 1.82 -13.45 23.03
CA ALA A 127 2.78 -12.84 22.10
C ALA A 127 3.18 -11.40 22.47
N VAL A 128 2.44 -10.73 23.36
CA VAL A 128 2.61 -9.30 23.72
C VAL A 128 3.34 -9.11 25.07
N GLN A 129 3.62 -10.19 25.80
CA GLN A 129 4.15 -10.14 27.17
C GLN A 129 5.68 -9.96 27.26
N ALA A 130 6.25 -9.01 26.50
CA ALA A 130 7.67 -8.66 26.53
C ALA A 130 7.96 -7.18 26.92
N GLY A 131 7.01 -6.50 27.58
CA GLY A 131 7.22 -5.15 28.12
C GLY A 131 6.41 -4.91 29.40
N PRO A 132 6.92 -4.14 30.38
CA PRO A 132 6.22 -3.87 31.63
C PRO A 132 5.15 -2.82 31.38
N SER A 133 3.87 -3.20 31.46
CA SER A 133 2.76 -2.25 31.47
C SER A 133 1.78 -2.58 32.60
N PRO A 134 1.27 -1.57 33.32
CA PRO A 134 0.56 -1.73 34.59
C PRO A 134 -0.90 -2.16 34.40
N ALA A 135 -1.37 -2.95 35.36
CA ALA A 135 -2.77 -3.21 35.75
C ALA A 135 -3.83 -3.21 34.64
N VAL A 136 -4.19 -4.42 34.17
CA VAL A 136 -5.44 -4.68 33.43
C VAL A 136 -6.33 -5.62 34.29
N PRO A 137 -7.66 -5.43 34.29
CA PRO A 137 -8.57 -5.95 35.32
C PRO A 137 -8.83 -7.46 35.20
N SER A 138 -9.22 -8.00 36.36
CA SER A 138 -9.91 -9.26 36.69
C SER A 138 -10.14 -10.31 35.58
N GLN A 139 -9.72 -11.52 35.91
CA GLN A 139 -9.84 -12.81 35.23
C GLN A 139 -11.29 -13.30 35.01
N GLU A 140 -12.31 -12.62 35.53
CA GLU A 140 -13.72 -13.02 35.46
C GLU A 140 -14.42 -12.70 34.13
N ALA A 141 -13.83 -11.88 33.25
CA ALA A 141 -14.39 -11.61 31.92
C ALA A 141 -14.10 -12.74 30.88
N LYS A 142 -13.50 -13.86 31.29
CA LYS A 142 -13.07 -14.97 30.41
C LYS A 142 -14.18 -15.88 29.89
N ALA A 143 -15.37 -15.88 30.50
CA ALA A 143 -16.41 -16.88 30.18
C ALA A 143 -17.39 -16.48 29.06
N ASN A 144 -17.45 -15.19 28.68
CA ASN A 144 -18.47 -14.65 27.77
C ASN A 144 -17.88 -13.85 26.59
N ALA A 145 -16.61 -14.06 26.23
CA ALA A 145 -16.08 -13.43 25.02
C ALA A 145 -16.88 -13.96 23.81
N PRO A 146 -17.57 -13.10 23.04
CA PRO A 146 -18.31 -13.55 21.86
C PRO A 146 -17.36 -14.27 20.92
N ASP A 147 -17.85 -15.31 20.25
CA ASP A 147 -17.10 -15.97 19.20
C ASP A 147 -16.72 -14.92 18.15
N ILE A 148 -15.43 -14.71 17.94
CA ILE A 148 -14.88 -13.71 17.01
C ILE A 148 -15.44 -13.93 15.60
N ALA A 149 -15.68 -15.20 15.25
CA ALA A 149 -16.33 -15.55 13.99
C ALA A 149 -17.75 -14.97 13.90
N GLU A 150 -18.49 -14.93 15.02
CA GLU A 150 -19.82 -14.31 15.09
C GLU A 150 -19.74 -12.78 15.14
N GLU A 151 -18.74 -12.19 15.79
CA GLU A 151 -18.57 -10.72 15.70
C GLU A 151 -18.28 -10.28 14.25
N VAL A 152 -17.43 -11.03 13.54
CA VAL A 152 -17.13 -10.78 12.13
C VAL A 152 -18.38 -10.94 11.27
N SER A 153 -19.18 -11.98 11.50
CA SER A 153 -20.42 -12.19 10.75
C SER A 153 -21.43 -11.06 10.96
N VAL A 154 -21.63 -10.64 12.20
CA VAL A 154 -22.52 -9.52 12.54
C VAL A 154 -22.07 -8.24 11.85
N ARG A 155 -20.77 -7.91 11.90
CA ARG A 155 -20.25 -6.71 11.22
C ARG A 155 -20.38 -6.78 9.70
N ILE A 156 -20.23 -7.96 9.10
CA ILE A 156 -20.48 -8.15 7.66
C ILE A 156 -21.96 -7.89 7.34
N ARG A 157 -22.89 -8.45 8.12
CA ARG A 157 -24.33 -8.24 7.92
C ARG A 157 -24.70 -6.77 8.08
N GLU A 158 -24.21 -6.12 9.13
CA GLU A 158 -24.42 -4.69 9.38
C GLU A 158 -23.83 -3.83 8.25
N GLY A 159 -22.61 -4.14 7.79
CA GLY A 159 -21.98 -3.41 6.69
C GLY A 159 -22.69 -3.58 5.35
N LEU A 160 -23.26 -4.77 5.09
CA LEU A 160 -24.08 -5.03 3.90
C LEU A 160 -25.39 -4.23 3.96
N GLN A 161 -25.99 -4.09 5.15
CA GLN A 161 -27.22 -3.32 5.38
C GLN A 161 -26.99 -1.81 5.39
N ALA A 162 -25.87 -1.33 5.91
CA ALA A 162 -25.57 0.09 6.06
C ALA A 162 -25.40 0.84 4.73
N GLN A 163 -25.31 0.12 3.59
CA GLN A 163 -25.23 0.66 2.23
C GLN A 163 -24.28 1.85 2.06
N ARG A 164 -23.13 1.85 2.75
CA ARG A 164 -22.16 2.95 2.60
C ARG A 164 -21.33 2.77 1.36
N ASP A 165 -21.48 3.72 0.45
CA ASP A 165 -20.67 3.80 -0.74
C ASP A 165 -19.24 4.25 -0.41
N ILE A 166 -18.25 3.52 -0.93
CA ILE A 166 -16.86 3.94 -0.85
C ILE A 166 -16.68 5.18 -1.75
N PRO A 167 -16.16 6.31 -1.25
CA PRO A 167 -15.99 7.52 -2.04
C PRO A 167 -14.79 7.39 -2.99
N ILE A 168 -14.97 6.61 -4.07
CA ILE A 168 -13.95 6.28 -5.07
C ILE A 168 -13.28 7.55 -5.60
N PHE A 169 -14.07 8.58 -5.92
CA PHE A 169 -13.56 9.85 -6.43
C PHE A 169 -12.54 10.49 -5.47
N ASN A 170 -12.86 10.54 -4.17
CA ASN A 170 -11.96 11.12 -3.17
C ASN A 170 -10.68 10.29 -3.01
N ILE A 171 -10.80 8.96 -3.03
CA ILE A 171 -9.65 8.06 -2.94
C ILE A 171 -8.75 8.21 -4.18
N SER A 172 -9.33 8.28 -5.38
CA SER A 172 -8.58 8.50 -6.62
C SER A 172 -7.93 9.88 -6.67
N ALA A 173 -8.64 10.93 -6.22
CA ALA A 173 -8.10 12.28 -6.17
C ALA A 173 -6.94 12.39 -5.17
N ALA A 174 -7.06 11.77 -4.00
CA ALA A 174 -5.98 11.69 -3.02
C ALA A 174 -4.77 10.90 -3.56
N SER A 175 -5.00 9.78 -4.24
CA SER A 175 -3.93 8.99 -4.87
C SER A 175 -3.23 9.76 -6.00
N LEU A 176 -3.99 10.50 -6.81
CA LEU A 176 -3.46 11.39 -7.83
C LEU A 176 -2.61 12.51 -7.21
N LEU A 177 -3.08 13.11 -6.11
CA LEU A 177 -2.32 14.13 -5.38
C LEU A 177 -1.01 13.58 -4.82
N LEU A 178 -1.01 12.37 -4.24
CA LEU A 178 0.22 11.69 -3.81
C LEU A 178 1.19 11.49 -4.98
N PHE A 179 0.69 11.08 -6.14
CA PHE A 179 1.50 10.91 -7.34
C PHE A 179 2.09 12.24 -7.84
N LEU A 180 1.31 13.32 -7.83
CA LEU A 180 1.77 14.66 -8.21
C LEU A 180 2.82 15.19 -7.24
N LEU A 181 2.65 14.97 -5.93
CA LEU A 181 3.64 15.33 -4.91
C LEU A 181 4.96 14.58 -5.12
N LEU A 182 4.88 13.26 -5.35
CA LEU A 182 6.07 12.44 -5.64
C LEU A 182 6.76 12.90 -6.92
N SER A 183 5.98 13.16 -7.98
CA SER A 183 6.51 13.68 -9.24
C SER A 183 7.18 15.05 -9.05
N GLY A 184 6.58 15.93 -8.25
CA GLY A 184 7.15 17.23 -7.89
C GLY A 184 8.49 17.11 -7.17
N VAL A 185 8.59 16.18 -6.21
CA VAL A 185 9.87 15.86 -5.54
C VAL A 185 10.91 15.36 -6.55
N MET A 186 10.53 14.43 -7.43
CA MET A 186 11.45 13.87 -8.45
C MET A 186 11.97 14.94 -9.41
N VAL A 187 11.11 15.87 -9.83
CA VAL A 187 11.49 17.03 -10.66
C VAL A 187 12.41 17.97 -9.89
N ALA A 188 12.09 18.27 -8.63
CA ALA A 188 12.90 19.15 -7.81
C ALA A 188 14.31 18.58 -7.58
N MET A 189 14.44 17.26 -7.40
CA MET A 189 15.72 16.56 -7.36
C MET A 189 16.48 16.65 -8.69
N ALA A 190 15.80 16.45 -9.82
CA ALA A 190 16.41 16.56 -11.14
C ALA A 190 17.01 17.95 -11.37
N LEU A 191 16.30 19.02 -10.97
CA LEU A 191 16.82 20.39 -11.06
C LEU A 191 18.12 20.58 -10.28
N ILE A 192 18.22 19.98 -9.08
CA ILE A 192 19.46 20.01 -8.28
C ILE A 192 20.58 19.22 -8.94
N GLU A 193 20.29 18.04 -9.49
CA GLU A 193 21.32 17.21 -10.15
C GLU A 193 22.00 17.93 -11.30
N TYR A 194 21.24 18.68 -12.09
CA TYR A 194 21.79 19.42 -13.22
C TYR A 194 22.52 20.69 -12.82
N GLY A 195 22.10 21.37 -11.75
CA GLY A 195 22.72 22.62 -11.32
C GLY A 195 23.88 22.46 -10.32
N ALA A 196 23.86 21.39 -9.53
CA ALA A 196 24.90 21.07 -8.56
C ALA A 196 25.85 19.99 -9.12
N VAL A 197 27.09 19.96 -8.62
CA VAL A 197 28.12 19.05 -9.10
C VAL A 197 28.74 18.30 -7.93
N TYR A 198 28.63 16.98 -7.95
CA TYR A 198 29.34 16.12 -7.00
C TYR A 198 30.75 15.85 -7.52
N VAL A 199 31.76 16.31 -6.80
CA VAL A 199 33.17 16.33 -7.27
C VAL A 199 33.67 14.94 -7.70
N THR A 200 33.28 13.89 -6.97
CA THR A 200 33.70 12.51 -7.26
C THR A 200 33.00 11.93 -8.49
N TRP A 201 31.78 12.38 -8.80
CA TRP A 201 31.02 11.97 -9.98
C TRP A 201 30.66 13.18 -10.84
N CYS A 202 31.67 13.96 -11.21
CA CYS A 202 31.52 15.25 -11.90
C CYS A 202 30.70 15.17 -13.21
N THR A 203 30.70 14.01 -13.87
CA THR A 203 29.98 13.76 -15.13
C THR A 203 28.61 13.09 -14.94
N SER A 204 28.25 12.76 -13.71
CA SER A 204 27.03 11.99 -13.41
C SER A 204 25.88 12.93 -13.04
N THR A 205 24.74 12.74 -13.71
CA THR A 205 23.50 13.50 -13.46
C THR A 205 22.39 12.66 -12.82
N TRP A 206 22.70 11.50 -12.24
CA TRP A 206 21.70 10.55 -11.71
C TRP A 206 21.96 10.17 -10.24
N TRP A 207 22.91 10.84 -9.59
CA TRP A 207 23.37 10.50 -8.25
C TRP A 207 22.30 10.75 -7.18
N PHE A 208 21.47 11.79 -7.34
CA PHE A 208 20.46 12.15 -6.36
C PHE A 208 19.23 11.25 -6.49
N HIS A 209 18.79 10.94 -7.72
CA HIS A 209 17.75 9.94 -7.96
C HIS A 209 18.18 8.56 -7.50
N VAL A 210 19.42 8.14 -7.72
CA VAL A 210 19.85 6.80 -7.25
C VAL A 210 19.92 6.72 -5.75
N TRP A 211 20.37 7.79 -5.08
CA TRP A 211 20.24 7.86 -3.64
C TRP A 211 18.77 7.71 -3.21
N TYR A 212 17.86 8.48 -3.81
CA TYR A 212 16.45 8.46 -3.43
C TYR A 212 15.76 7.11 -3.74
N ILE A 213 16.08 6.49 -4.87
CA ILE A 213 15.60 5.14 -5.22
C ILE A 213 16.13 4.11 -4.23
N THR A 214 17.40 4.20 -3.83
CA THR A 214 17.97 3.29 -2.84
C THR A 214 17.27 3.46 -1.49
N LEU A 215 16.98 4.71 -1.09
CA LEU A 215 16.18 5.02 0.10
C LEU A 215 14.77 4.42 0.00
N MET A 216 14.10 4.57 -1.14
CA MET A 216 12.78 4.01 -1.41
C MET A 216 12.78 2.47 -1.28
N VAL A 217 13.74 1.79 -1.92
CA VAL A 217 13.89 0.33 -1.85
C VAL A 217 14.15 -0.13 -0.42
N ALA A 218 15.08 0.52 0.29
CA ALA A 218 15.36 0.20 1.69
C ALA A 218 14.12 0.36 2.57
N THR A 219 13.32 1.40 2.33
CA THR A 219 12.04 1.64 3.04
C THR A 219 11.03 0.54 2.79
N LEU A 220 10.86 0.14 1.52
CA LEU A 220 9.94 -0.92 1.13
C LEU A 220 10.35 -2.26 1.73
N MET A 221 11.66 -2.58 1.70
CA MET A 221 12.18 -3.79 2.33
C MET A 221 11.98 -3.79 3.84
N ASN A 222 12.23 -2.65 4.50
CA ASN A 222 12.02 -2.50 5.93
C ASN A 222 10.55 -2.71 6.29
N SER A 223 9.65 -2.05 5.54
CA SER A 223 8.21 -2.19 5.71
C SER A 223 7.76 -3.64 5.50
N TYR A 224 8.31 -4.35 4.52
CA TYR A 224 7.95 -5.75 4.24
C TYR A 224 8.41 -6.71 5.34
N ILE A 225 9.67 -6.59 5.78
CA ILE A 225 10.26 -7.49 6.78
C ILE A 225 9.61 -7.31 8.15
N ALA A 226 9.25 -6.08 8.50
CA ALA A 226 8.73 -5.73 9.80
C ALA A 226 7.23 -5.99 10.01
N VAL A 227 6.54 -6.52 9.00
CA VAL A 227 5.16 -7.01 9.19
C VAL A 227 5.16 -8.25 10.09
N PRO A 228 4.40 -8.26 11.22
CA PRO A 228 4.38 -9.37 12.18
C PRO A 228 3.50 -10.55 11.72
N PHE A 229 2.86 -10.42 10.55
CA PHE A 229 1.97 -11.43 10.00
C PHE A 229 2.71 -12.30 8.99
N ASP A 230 2.53 -13.62 9.12
CA ASP A 230 3.17 -14.58 8.23
C ASP A 230 2.32 -14.86 7.00
N HIS A 231 1.03 -15.07 7.24
CA HIS A 231 0.04 -15.38 6.22
C HIS A 231 -1.17 -14.47 6.42
N TYR A 232 -1.78 -14.06 5.30
CA TYR A 232 -3.04 -13.34 5.33
C TYR A 232 -3.95 -13.80 4.21
N VAL A 233 -5.25 -13.82 4.48
CA VAL A 233 -6.31 -14.09 3.51
C VAL A 233 -7.15 -12.84 3.36
N LYS A 234 -7.40 -12.44 2.11
CA LYS A 234 -8.26 -11.31 1.77
C LYS A 234 -9.56 -11.85 1.20
N LEU A 235 -10.66 -11.58 1.88
CA LEU A 235 -12.01 -11.85 1.41
C LEU A 235 -12.61 -10.53 0.93
N TYR A 236 -13.16 -10.54 -0.28
CA TYR A 236 -13.92 -9.42 -0.79
C TYR A 236 -15.37 -9.85 -0.88
N ILE A 237 -16.23 -9.18 -0.13
CA ILE A 237 -17.64 -9.51 0.00
C ILE A 237 -18.44 -8.45 -0.77
N THR A 238 -19.18 -8.87 -1.79
CA THR A 238 -19.97 -7.97 -2.63
C THR A 238 -21.43 -8.45 -2.66
N PRO A 239 -22.42 -7.58 -2.40
CA PRO A 239 -23.83 -7.95 -2.50
C PRO A 239 -24.18 -8.34 -3.94
N LEU A 240 -24.96 -9.41 -4.09
CA LEU A 240 -25.48 -9.86 -5.37
C LEU A 240 -26.76 -9.08 -5.73
N PRO A 241 -26.98 -8.80 -7.03
CA PRO A 241 -28.28 -8.33 -7.50
C PRO A 241 -29.33 -9.41 -7.24
N ASN A 242 -30.51 -8.99 -6.76
CA ASN A 242 -31.68 -9.87 -6.67
C ASN A 242 -31.95 -10.49 -8.06
N GLN A 243 -32.07 -11.82 -8.13
CA GLN A 243 -32.32 -12.60 -9.36
C GLN A 243 -31.11 -12.87 -10.28
N CYS A 244 -29.97 -13.27 -9.72
CA CYS A 244 -28.86 -13.80 -10.51
C CYS A 244 -28.98 -15.32 -10.67
N ASN A 245 -29.10 -15.82 -11.91
CA ASN A 245 -29.00 -17.25 -12.18
C ASN A 245 -27.52 -17.65 -12.22
N ILE A 246 -27.05 -18.27 -11.15
CA ILE A 246 -25.64 -18.64 -10.99
C ILE A 246 -25.43 -20.04 -11.56
N LYS A 247 -24.62 -20.13 -12.62
CA LYS A 247 -24.06 -21.40 -13.09
C LYS A 247 -22.64 -21.52 -12.56
N GLY A 248 -22.41 -22.45 -11.66
CA GLY A 248 -21.12 -22.69 -11.04
C GLY A 248 -20.89 -24.17 -10.78
N GLN A 249 -19.66 -24.53 -10.44
CA GLN A 249 -19.34 -25.86 -9.93
C GLN A 249 -19.64 -25.87 -8.44
N ASP A 250 -20.46 -26.82 -7.99
CA ASP A 250 -20.71 -26.99 -6.56
C ASP A 250 -19.45 -27.50 -5.86
N VAL A 251 -19.01 -26.76 -4.85
CA VAL A 251 -17.83 -27.07 -4.04
C VAL A 251 -18.25 -27.47 -2.61
N SER A 252 -19.55 -27.67 -2.39
CA SER A 252 -20.13 -28.05 -1.10
C SER A 252 -19.42 -29.25 -0.47
N ALA A 253 -18.95 -30.24 -1.23
CA ALA A 253 -18.23 -31.38 -0.67
C ALA A 253 -16.87 -31.02 -0.04
N GLN A 254 -16.16 -30.01 -0.56
CA GLN A 254 -14.90 -29.54 0.04
C GLN A 254 -15.14 -28.51 1.15
N LEU A 255 -16.22 -27.74 1.06
CA LEU A 255 -16.64 -26.85 2.15
C LEU A 255 -17.35 -27.59 3.29
N ALA A 256 -17.84 -28.82 3.06
CA ALA A 256 -18.57 -29.63 4.03
C ALA A 256 -17.68 -30.42 4.99
N ASP A 257 -16.37 -30.46 4.77
CA ASP A 257 -15.43 -30.91 5.79
C ASP A 257 -14.76 -29.71 6.46
N PRO A 258 -15.33 -29.20 7.57
CA PRO A 258 -14.73 -28.16 8.40
C PRO A 258 -13.26 -28.44 8.69
N ARG A 259 -12.86 -29.71 8.86
CA ARG A 259 -11.51 -30.07 9.26
C ARG A 259 -10.48 -29.76 8.17
N THR A 260 -10.85 -29.76 6.90
CA THR A 260 -9.91 -29.45 5.80
C THR A 260 -9.59 -27.97 5.68
N ILE A 261 -10.60 -27.09 5.76
CA ILE A 261 -10.40 -25.62 5.79
C ILE A 261 -9.69 -25.18 7.08
N ARG A 262 -9.99 -25.87 8.19
CA ARG A 262 -9.47 -25.60 9.52
C ARG A 262 -8.04 -26.11 9.71
N ALA A 263 -7.64 -27.19 9.05
CA ALA A 263 -6.28 -27.73 9.18
C ALA A 263 -5.27 -27.02 8.28
N ASP A 264 -5.67 -26.56 7.09
CA ASP A 264 -4.73 -26.00 6.12
C ASP A 264 -5.43 -25.02 5.14
N LEU A 265 -5.57 -23.77 5.58
CA LEU A 265 -6.20 -22.70 4.80
C LEU A 265 -5.41 -22.42 3.51
N ALA A 266 -4.10 -22.60 3.54
CA ALA A 266 -3.24 -22.43 2.36
C ALA A 266 -3.54 -23.48 1.28
N THR A 267 -3.75 -24.75 1.65
CA THR A 267 -4.13 -25.80 0.69
C THR A 267 -5.54 -25.63 0.16
N PHE A 268 -6.52 -25.21 0.97
CA PHE A 268 -7.87 -24.89 0.49
C PHE A 268 -7.83 -23.78 -0.57
N VAL A 269 -7.06 -22.73 -0.29
CA VAL A 269 -6.85 -21.64 -1.23
C VAL A 269 -6.12 -22.13 -2.50
N ALA A 270 -5.11 -22.99 -2.37
CA ALA A 270 -4.36 -23.52 -3.49
C ALA A 270 -5.17 -24.51 -4.35
N SER A 271 -6.02 -25.33 -3.74
CA SER A 271 -6.88 -26.31 -4.41
C SER A 271 -8.01 -25.63 -5.19
N SER A 272 -8.55 -24.52 -4.67
CA SER A 272 -9.50 -23.70 -5.41
C SER A 272 -8.90 -23.18 -6.74
N LYS A 273 -7.59 -22.90 -6.75
CA LYS A 273 -6.88 -22.37 -7.93
C LYS A 273 -6.72 -23.41 -9.04
N THR A 274 -6.58 -24.70 -8.70
CA THR A 274 -6.34 -25.78 -9.67
C THR A 274 -7.62 -26.28 -10.33
N GLN A 275 -8.74 -26.33 -9.61
CA GLN A 275 -10.01 -26.80 -10.17
C GLN A 275 -10.63 -25.84 -11.20
N LEU A 276 -10.38 -24.53 -11.05
CA LEU A 276 -10.90 -23.46 -11.91
C LEU A 276 -10.22 -23.29 -13.27
N VAL A 277 -9.09 -23.98 -13.52
CA VAL A 277 -8.42 -23.92 -14.83
C VAL A 277 -9.30 -24.48 -15.97
N SER A 278 -10.34 -25.26 -15.62
CA SER A 278 -11.25 -25.91 -16.56
C SER A 278 -12.48 -25.08 -16.99
N THR A 279 -12.84 -24.01 -16.27
CA THR A 279 -14.10 -23.23 -16.48
C THR A 279 -13.84 -21.78 -16.90
N GLY A 280 -12.83 -21.59 -17.76
CA GLY A 280 -12.28 -20.30 -18.17
C GLY A 280 -13.28 -19.26 -18.71
N ARG A 281 -13.77 -18.39 -17.83
CA ARG A 281 -14.16 -17.02 -18.17
C ARG A 281 -13.29 -16.07 -17.34
N SER A 282 -12.29 -15.47 -17.98
CA SER A 282 -11.52 -14.38 -17.39
C SER A 282 -12.30 -13.08 -17.56
N TRP A 283 -12.79 -12.53 -16.45
CA TRP A 283 -13.50 -11.26 -16.45
C TRP A 283 -12.51 -10.10 -16.47
N PHE A 284 -12.51 -9.33 -17.55
CA PHE A 284 -11.84 -8.04 -17.58
C PHE A 284 -12.80 -6.96 -17.06
N PRO A 285 -12.31 -6.03 -16.24
CA PRO A 285 -13.11 -4.90 -15.79
C PRO A 285 -13.53 -4.04 -17.00
N THR A 286 -14.82 -3.74 -17.13
CA THR A 286 -15.34 -2.98 -18.29
C THR A 286 -15.75 -1.56 -17.94
N ARG A 287 -15.87 -1.18 -16.66
CA ARG A 287 -16.42 0.13 -16.25
C ARG A 287 -15.74 0.74 -15.03
N LEU A 288 -14.64 1.45 -15.28
CA LEU A 288 -13.94 2.22 -14.26
C LEU A 288 -14.92 3.23 -13.61
N PHE A 289 -14.84 3.39 -12.29
CA PHE A 289 -15.51 4.46 -11.51
C PHE A 289 -16.99 4.30 -11.11
N ARG A 290 -17.61 3.12 -11.21
CA ARG A 290 -18.95 2.92 -10.59
C ARG A 290 -18.84 2.85 -9.07
N GLN A 291 -19.70 3.58 -8.34
CA GLN A 291 -19.86 3.51 -6.88
C GLN A 291 -20.14 2.07 -6.44
N ARG A 292 -19.44 1.58 -5.41
CA ARG A 292 -19.37 0.15 -5.09
C ARG A 292 -19.59 -0.12 -3.61
N ARG A 293 -20.34 -1.21 -3.37
CA ARG A 293 -20.61 -1.83 -2.08
C ARG A 293 -19.72 -3.06 -1.99
N THR A 294 -18.59 -2.97 -1.32
CA THR A 294 -17.71 -4.13 -1.11
C THR A 294 -17.08 -4.01 0.26
N ILE A 295 -17.21 -5.07 1.04
CA ILE A 295 -16.57 -5.18 2.36
C ILE A 295 -15.31 -6.02 2.17
N VAL A 296 -14.20 -5.53 2.69
CA VAL A 296 -12.94 -6.28 2.69
C VAL A 296 -12.68 -6.82 4.08
N VAL A 297 -12.61 -8.14 4.18
CA VAL A 297 -12.20 -8.83 5.41
C VAL A 297 -10.79 -9.35 5.21
N LEU A 298 -9.86 -8.82 6.00
CA LEU A 298 -8.47 -9.25 6.02
C LEU A 298 -8.26 -10.11 7.27
N ILE A 299 -7.93 -11.39 7.08
CA ILE A 299 -7.64 -12.32 8.17
C ILE A 299 -6.13 -12.54 8.17
N SER A 300 -5.43 -12.07 9.20
CA SER A 300 -3.97 -12.16 9.32
C SER A 300 -3.59 -13.12 10.44
N LYS A 301 -2.73 -14.09 10.13
CA LYS A 301 -2.14 -15.02 11.11
C LYS A 301 -0.93 -14.37 11.78
N VAL A 302 -0.95 -14.30 13.10
CA VAL A 302 0.21 -13.86 13.89
C VAL A 302 1.33 -14.88 13.75
N ARG A 303 2.54 -14.39 13.53
CA ARG A 303 3.73 -15.23 13.46
C ARG A 303 4.12 -15.72 14.86
N PRO A 304 4.42 -17.02 15.06
CA PRO A 304 4.87 -17.53 16.35
C PRO A 304 6.23 -16.89 16.72
N THR A 305 6.33 -16.37 17.94
CA THR A 305 7.54 -15.71 18.46
C THR A 305 8.51 -16.67 19.17
N LYS A 306 8.09 -17.92 19.45
CA LYS A 306 8.92 -18.94 20.11
C LYS A 306 8.96 -20.22 19.26
N GLY A 307 10.17 -20.71 18.97
CA GLY A 307 10.39 -22.12 18.58
C GLY A 307 10.94 -22.37 17.17
N ASP A 308 10.76 -21.46 16.21
CA ASP A 308 11.25 -21.69 14.85
C ASP A 308 12.67 -21.13 14.67
N GLY A 309 13.58 -21.95 14.13
CA GLY A 309 14.90 -21.52 13.63
C GLY A 309 14.83 -20.44 12.52
N SER A 310 13.63 -20.02 12.10
CA SER A 310 13.39 -18.85 11.25
C SER A 310 13.62 -17.52 11.97
N LEU A 311 13.69 -17.52 13.31
CA LEU A 311 13.92 -16.34 14.14
C LEU A 311 15.30 -15.70 13.86
N THR A 312 16.34 -16.52 13.60
CA THR A 312 17.68 -16.03 13.26
C THR A 312 17.73 -15.39 11.89
N LEU A 313 17.11 -15.98 10.85
CA LEU A 313 17.11 -15.42 9.50
C LEU A 313 16.40 -14.06 9.45
N ARG A 314 15.27 -13.92 10.17
CA ARG A 314 14.51 -12.66 10.21
C ARG A 314 15.19 -11.61 11.06
N PHE A 315 15.76 -11.98 12.20
CA PHE A 315 16.59 -11.07 12.97
C PHE A 315 17.76 -10.55 12.12
N LEU A 316 18.43 -11.44 11.37
CA LEU A 316 19.48 -11.06 10.42
C LEU A 316 18.96 -10.17 9.29
N ALA A 317 17.78 -10.45 8.74
CA ALA A 317 17.16 -9.60 7.71
C ALA A 317 16.81 -8.21 8.26
N HIS A 318 16.26 -8.13 9.47
CA HIS A 318 15.98 -6.87 10.17
C HIS A 318 17.26 -6.10 10.44
N LEU A 319 18.30 -6.76 10.95
CA LEU A 319 19.61 -6.17 11.20
C LEU A 319 20.20 -5.65 9.89
N PHE A 320 20.18 -6.45 8.83
CA PHE A 320 20.67 -6.10 7.52
C PHE A 320 19.94 -4.87 6.97
N VAL A 321 18.62 -4.81 7.06
CA VAL A 321 17.85 -3.67 6.57
C VAL A 321 18.06 -2.42 7.42
N LYS A 322 18.19 -2.55 8.75
CA LYS A 322 18.53 -1.40 9.61
C LYS A 322 19.94 -0.87 9.31
N LEU A 323 20.91 -1.76 9.10
CA LEU A 323 22.26 -1.40 8.70
C LEU A 323 22.28 -0.76 7.30
N ALA A 324 21.59 -1.35 6.33
CA ALA A 324 21.46 -0.80 4.98
C ALA A 324 20.82 0.59 5.01
N GLY A 325 19.76 0.77 5.80
CA GLY A 325 19.18 2.09 6.06
C GLY A 325 20.23 3.06 6.57
N ALA A 326 20.91 2.73 7.68
CA ALA A 326 21.96 3.58 8.27
C ALA A 326 23.10 3.90 7.28
N THR A 327 23.52 2.94 6.46
CA THR A 327 24.52 3.15 5.40
C THR A 327 24.01 4.12 4.34
N VAL A 328 22.77 3.97 3.88
CA VAL A 328 22.14 4.91 2.92
C VAL A 328 22.07 6.32 3.52
N TYR A 329 21.74 6.45 4.82
CA TYR A 329 21.73 7.72 5.53
C TYR A 329 23.13 8.36 5.59
N MET A 330 24.15 7.64 6.07
CA MET A 330 25.52 8.16 6.17
C MET A 330 26.08 8.52 4.80
N PHE A 331 25.85 7.66 3.81
CA PHE A 331 26.25 7.90 2.43
C PHE A 331 25.63 9.19 1.89
N ALA A 332 24.32 9.39 2.10
CA ALA A 332 23.61 10.61 1.71
C ALA A 332 24.25 11.87 2.30
N THR A 333 24.43 11.89 3.61
CA THR A 333 24.99 13.03 4.34
C THR A 333 26.39 13.34 3.84
N SER A 334 27.21 12.32 3.59
CA SER A 334 28.56 12.49 3.05
C SER A 334 28.57 13.05 1.62
N VAL A 335 27.66 12.56 0.75
CA VAL A 335 27.54 13.04 -0.62
C VAL A 335 27.07 14.48 -0.62
N PHE A 336 25.97 14.81 0.09
CA PHE A 336 25.42 16.17 0.14
C PHE A 336 26.40 17.18 0.72
N ALA A 337 27.19 16.81 1.73
CA ALA A 337 28.24 17.66 2.28
C ALA A 337 29.38 17.93 1.28
N ALA A 338 29.59 17.04 0.31
CA ALA A 338 30.62 17.14 -0.72
C ALA A 338 30.11 17.67 -2.07
N VAL A 339 28.83 18.03 -2.19
CA VAL A 339 28.29 18.66 -3.39
C VAL A 339 28.76 20.11 -3.49
N SER A 340 29.28 20.48 -4.66
CA SER A 340 29.67 21.85 -5.01
C SER A 340 28.59 22.53 -5.86
N LEU A 341 28.65 23.86 -5.92
CA LEU A 341 27.70 24.71 -6.68
C LEU A 341 26.23 24.55 -6.26
N LEU A 342 25.95 24.03 -5.07
CA LEU A 342 24.58 23.84 -4.60
C LEU A 342 24.03 25.14 -4.00
N ALA A 343 23.29 25.92 -4.79
CA ALA A 343 22.72 27.17 -4.33
C ALA A 343 21.77 26.97 -3.13
N LEU A 344 21.95 27.77 -2.08
CA LEU A 344 21.09 27.76 -0.90
C LEU A 344 19.58 27.88 -1.22
N PRO A 345 19.11 28.80 -2.09
CA PRO A 345 17.68 28.89 -2.41
C PRO A 345 17.14 27.61 -3.08
N MET A 346 17.97 26.90 -3.85
CA MET A 346 17.57 25.63 -4.48
C MET A 346 17.53 24.50 -3.46
N ALA A 347 18.51 24.43 -2.56
CA ALA A 347 18.50 23.48 -1.44
C ALA A 347 17.26 23.68 -0.55
N GLN A 348 16.92 24.94 -0.22
CA GLN A 348 15.72 25.30 0.53
C GLN A 348 14.44 24.92 -0.21
N PHE A 349 14.36 25.21 -1.52
CA PHE A 349 13.21 24.83 -2.34
C PHE A 349 12.97 23.32 -2.32
N VAL A 350 14.00 22.51 -2.53
CA VAL A 350 13.89 21.05 -2.48
C VAL A 350 13.53 20.56 -1.09
N LEU A 351 14.14 21.12 -0.05
CA LEU A 351 13.80 20.78 1.33
C LEU A 351 12.32 21.08 1.63
N MET A 352 11.80 22.23 1.21
CA MET A 352 10.40 22.61 1.39
C MET A 352 9.45 21.71 0.59
N MET A 353 9.81 21.34 -0.64
CA MET A 353 9.04 20.39 -1.45
C MET A 353 9.00 19.00 -0.80
N VAL A 354 10.14 18.52 -0.31
CA VAL A 354 10.26 17.22 0.38
C VAL A 354 9.48 17.21 1.69
N ILE A 355 9.64 18.24 2.54
CA ILE A 355 8.88 18.39 3.79
C ILE A 355 7.38 18.49 3.50
N GLY A 356 7.00 19.36 2.55
CA GLY A 356 5.61 19.56 2.18
C GLY A 356 4.97 18.29 1.64
N ALA A 357 5.68 17.54 0.80
CA ALA A 357 5.23 16.26 0.28
C ALA A 357 5.14 15.18 1.38
N GLY A 358 6.09 15.14 2.32
CA GLY A 358 6.07 14.22 3.46
C GLY A 358 4.90 14.49 4.42
N ILE A 359 4.70 15.75 4.82
CA ILE A 359 3.58 16.17 5.69
C ILE A 359 2.25 15.93 4.99
N SER A 360 2.10 16.35 3.73
CA SER A 360 0.88 16.15 2.96
C SER A 360 0.60 14.66 2.73
N GLY A 361 1.64 13.88 2.41
CA GLY A 361 1.56 12.44 2.24
C GLY A 361 1.05 11.75 3.50
N ARG A 362 1.54 12.16 4.67
CA ARG A 362 1.04 11.67 5.96
C ARG A 362 -0.42 12.02 6.18
N HIS A 363 -0.81 13.28 6.01
CA HIS A 363 -2.21 13.68 6.18
C HIS A 363 -3.16 12.97 5.21
N LEU A 364 -2.76 12.82 3.95
CA LEU A 364 -3.50 12.09 2.93
C LEU A 364 -3.64 10.61 3.28
N THR A 365 -2.60 10.02 3.87
CA THR A 365 -2.61 8.62 4.31
C THR A 365 -3.56 8.42 5.46
N SER A 366 -3.48 9.26 6.50
CA SER A 366 -4.41 9.19 7.62
C SER A 366 -5.85 9.46 7.16
N TYR A 367 -6.05 10.40 6.23
CA TYR A 367 -7.35 10.64 5.60
C TYR A 367 -7.85 9.41 4.83
N LEU A 368 -7.01 8.81 3.99
CA LEU A 368 -7.34 7.62 3.22
C LEU A 368 -7.66 6.45 4.14
N ALA A 369 -6.79 6.18 5.13
CA ALA A 369 -6.97 5.16 6.14
C ALA A 369 -8.28 5.36 6.93
N ALA A 370 -8.59 6.59 7.34
CA ALA A 370 -9.83 6.90 8.05
C ALA A 370 -11.08 6.77 7.14
N LYS A 371 -10.97 7.11 5.84
CA LYS A 371 -12.08 7.02 4.89
C LYS A 371 -12.34 5.60 4.41
N THR A 372 -11.30 4.86 4.07
CA THR A 372 -11.41 3.42 3.77
C THR A 372 -11.73 2.62 5.03
N GLY A 373 -11.43 3.18 6.19
CA GLY A 373 -11.63 2.57 7.49
C GLY A 373 -12.88 3.02 8.24
N GLN A 374 -13.82 3.70 7.58
CA GLN A 374 -15.14 3.89 8.18
C GLN A 374 -15.75 2.51 8.42
N LYS A 375 -16.13 2.28 9.70
CA LYS A 375 -16.26 1.02 10.48
C LYS A 375 -16.84 -0.25 9.83
N ASP A 376 -17.37 -0.17 8.61
CA ASP A 376 -18.22 -1.22 8.04
C ASP A 376 -17.70 -1.72 6.67
N SER A 377 -16.66 -1.10 6.11
CA SER A 377 -16.12 -1.46 4.78
C SER A 377 -14.80 -2.25 4.82
N PHE A 378 -14.09 -2.18 5.95
CA PHE A 378 -12.86 -2.94 6.17
C PHE A 378 -12.85 -3.55 7.57
N ILE A 379 -12.67 -4.87 7.64
CA ILE A 379 -12.57 -5.64 8.88
C ILE A 379 -11.21 -6.32 8.88
N HIS A 380 -10.38 -6.02 9.87
CA HIS A 380 -9.11 -6.71 10.06
C HIS A 380 -9.23 -7.65 11.24
N VAL A 381 -9.08 -8.95 10.99
CA VAL A 381 -9.10 -9.98 12.03
C VAL A 381 -7.70 -10.51 12.21
N ILE A 382 -7.19 -10.47 13.43
CA ILE A 382 -5.90 -11.04 13.78
C ILE A 382 -6.14 -12.38 14.46
N ALA A 383 -5.81 -13.47 13.75
CA ALA A 383 -5.92 -14.83 14.24
C ALA A 383 -4.57 -15.32 14.79
N ASP A 384 -4.61 -16.03 15.91
CA ASP A 384 -3.44 -16.62 16.56
C ASP A 384 -2.93 -17.88 15.84
N SER A 385 -3.85 -18.61 15.20
CA SER A 385 -3.63 -19.89 14.57
C SER A 385 -4.31 -19.96 13.22
N GLU A 386 -3.81 -20.86 12.38
CA GLU A 386 -4.43 -21.15 11.09
C GLU A 386 -5.79 -21.81 11.25
N GLU A 387 -5.93 -22.62 12.30
CA GLU A 387 -7.19 -23.24 12.68
C GLU A 387 -8.28 -22.21 12.95
N ARG A 388 -7.95 -21.17 13.73
CA ARG A 388 -8.86 -20.06 14.02
C ARG A 388 -9.19 -19.25 12.77
N ALA A 389 -8.19 -18.97 11.93
CA ALA A 389 -8.39 -18.27 10.66
C ALA A 389 -9.35 -19.06 9.74
N GLY A 390 -9.19 -20.38 9.67
CA GLY A 390 -10.07 -21.29 8.93
C GLY A 390 -11.50 -21.29 9.47
N GLN A 391 -11.68 -21.29 10.80
CA GLN A 391 -13.01 -21.18 11.44
C GLN A 391 -13.72 -19.88 11.05
N ILE A 392 -13.01 -18.75 11.04
CA ILE A 392 -13.58 -17.45 10.65
C ILE A 392 -14.01 -17.49 9.17
N VAL A 393 -13.15 -17.99 8.28
CA VAL A 393 -13.49 -18.13 6.85
C VAL A 393 -14.71 -19.03 6.67
N GLN A 394 -14.75 -20.18 7.35
CA GLN A 394 -15.87 -21.11 7.30
C GLN A 394 -17.17 -20.43 7.74
N ARG A 395 -17.14 -19.67 8.85
CA ARG A 395 -18.32 -18.98 9.36
C ARG A 395 -18.89 -17.99 8.34
N VAL A 396 -18.03 -17.22 7.67
CA VAL A 396 -18.43 -16.30 6.60
C VAL A 396 -19.12 -17.04 5.43
N PHE A 397 -18.68 -18.25 5.10
CA PHE A 397 -19.36 -19.09 4.10
C PHE A 397 -20.70 -19.65 4.60
N GLU A 398 -20.82 -19.98 5.89
CA GLU A 398 -22.09 -20.41 6.49
C GLU A 398 -23.12 -19.28 6.47
N ASP A 399 -22.71 -18.05 6.80
CA ASP A 399 -23.59 -16.87 6.72
C ASP A 399 -24.07 -16.61 5.29
N GLN A 400 -23.22 -16.83 4.29
CA GLN A 400 -23.60 -16.71 2.88
C GLN A 400 -24.75 -17.65 2.52
N VAL A 401 -24.66 -18.91 2.97
CA VAL A 401 -25.68 -19.94 2.72
C VAL A 401 -26.97 -19.62 3.46
N GLN A 402 -26.87 -19.17 4.71
CA GLN A 402 -28.03 -18.76 5.48
C GLN A 402 -28.71 -17.53 4.86
N ALA A 403 -27.94 -16.58 4.33
CA ALA A 403 -28.48 -15.42 3.64
C ALA A 403 -29.26 -15.82 2.39
N ALA A 404 -28.69 -16.72 1.57
CA ALA A 404 -29.36 -17.28 0.40
C ALA A 404 -30.67 -18.02 0.76
N ALA A 405 -30.67 -18.76 1.87
CA ALA A 405 -31.85 -19.50 2.34
C ALA A 405 -32.97 -18.62 2.91
N THR A 406 -32.65 -17.43 3.41
CA THR A 406 -33.61 -16.52 4.06
C THR A 406 -34.13 -15.40 3.13
N GLU A 407 -33.78 -15.44 1.84
CA GLU A 407 -33.98 -14.34 0.88
C GLU A 407 -33.43 -12.99 1.38
N SER A 408 -32.57 -13.01 2.39
CA SER A 408 -31.83 -11.83 2.82
C SER A 408 -30.68 -11.59 1.83
N SER A 409 -30.20 -10.35 1.76
CA SER A 409 -29.25 -9.87 0.73
C SER A 409 -28.13 -10.88 0.43
N GLU A 410 -28.29 -11.67 -0.63
CA GLU A 410 -27.30 -12.64 -1.07
C GLU A 410 -26.01 -11.89 -1.41
N PHE A 411 -24.86 -12.47 -1.12
CA PHE A 411 -23.57 -11.86 -1.40
C PHE A 411 -22.59 -12.86 -1.99
N SER A 412 -21.64 -12.38 -2.77
CA SER A 412 -20.53 -13.13 -3.35
C SER A 412 -19.27 -12.90 -2.52
N ILE A 413 -18.43 -13.94 -2.42
CA ILE A 413 -17.14 -13.90 -1.72
C ILE A 413 -16.05 -14.15 -2.76
N GLU A 414 -15.07 -13.26 -2.87
CA GLU A 414 -13.90 -13.48 -3.72
C GLU A 414 -12.64 -13.70 -2.86
N ILE A 415 -11.98 -14.84 -3.05
CA ILE A 415 -10.76 -15.26 -2.36
C ILE A 415 -9.70 -15.60 -3.41
N ASN A 416 -8.54 -14.93 -3.37
CA ASN A 416 -7.42 -15.19 -4.28
C ASN A 416 -7.84 -15.34 -5.76
N ASP A 417 -8.66 -14.38 -6.20
CA ASP A 417 -9.18 -14.24 -7.57
C ASP A 417 -10.27 -15.25 -7.96
N SER A 418 -10.64 -16.18 -7.08
CA SER A 418 -11.75 -17.12 -7.25
C SER A 418 -13.03 -16.54 -6.64
N VAL A 419 -14.14 -16.55 -7.39
CA VAL A 419 -15.43 -16.00 -6.97
C VAL A 419 -16.37 -17.13 -6.55
N PHE A 420 -16.89 -17.03 -5.33
CA PHE A 420 -17.78 -17.99 -4.71
C PHE A 420 -19.16 -17.37 -4.47
N VAL A 421 -20.21 -18.10 -4.84
CA VAL A 421 -21.60 -17.75 -4.54
C VAL A 421 -22.32 -18.99 -4.04
N SER A 422 -22.88 -18.93 -2.83
CA SER A 422 -23.70 -20.01 -2.25
C SER A 422 -23.01 -21.38 -2.36
N ARG A 423 -21.73 -21.45 -1.96
CA ARG A 423 -20.81 -22.61 -2.05
C ARG A 423 -20.45 -23.10 -3.46
N THR A 424 -20.92 -22.43 -4.50
CA THR A 424 -20.52 -22.70 -5.87
C THR A 424 -19.39 -21.78 -6.30
N VAL A 425 -18.43 -22.32 -7.03
CA VAL A 425 -17.38 -21.54 -7.68
C VAL A 425 -17.87 -21.12 -9.05
N VAL A 426 -17.97 -19.81 -9.27
CA VAL A 426 -18.61 -19.22 -10.46
C VAL A 426 -17.58 -18.81 -11.51
N GLY A 427 -16.36 -18.48 -11.10
CA GLY A 427 -15.31 -18.11 -12.04
C GLY A 427 -14.04 -17.59 -11.39
N LYS A 428 -13.10 -17.19 -12.25
CA LYS A 428 -11.79 -16.66 -11.87
C LYS A 428 -11.51 -15.32 -12.53
N ARG A 429 -10.84 -14.44 -11.79
CA ARG A 429 -10.42 -13.13 -12.26
C ARG A 429 -8.91 -13.04 -12.50
N SER A 430 -8.50 -12.06 -13.29
CA SER A 430 -7.11 -11.63 -13.32
C SER A 430 -6.70 -11.04 -11.96
N PRO A 431 -5.54 -11.44 -11.39
CA PRO A 431 -5.03 -10.92 -10.13
C PRO A 431 -4.60 -9.45 -10.19
N TRP A 432 -4.23 -8.97 -11.38
CA TRP A 432 -3.50 -7.71 -11.54
C TRP A 432 -4.28 -6.47 -11.10
N PRO A 433 -5.56 -6.27 -11.51
CA PRO A 433 -6.33 -5.12 -11.05
C PRO A 433 -6.39 -5.03 -9.53
N ARG A 434 -6.55 -6.17 -8.83
CA ARG A 434 -6.60 -6.22 -7.36
C ARG A 434 -5.26 -5.99 -6.70
N ARG A 435 -4.17 -6.51 -7.28
CA ARG A 435 -2.82 -6.27 -6.74
C ARG A 435 -2.38 -4.82 -6.84
N ILE A 436 -2.84 -4.09 -7.86
CA ILE A 436 -2.46 -2.69 -8.09
C ILE A 436 -3.46 -1.76 -7.40
N LEU A 437 -4.75 -1.90 -7.73
CA LEU A 437 -5.81 -0.97 -7.34
C LEU A 437 -6.52 -1.36 -6.04
N GLY A 438 -6.33 -2.60 -5.56
CA GLY A 438 -6.96 -3.07 -4.32
C GLY A 438 -8.48 -2.97 -4.37
N VAL A 439 -9.07 -2.24 -3.43
CA VAL A 439 -10.52 -1.99 -3.32
C VAL A 439 -11.08 -1.17 -4.48
N LEU A 440 -10.25 -0.44 -5.22
CA LEU A 440 -10.70 0.28 -6.42
C LEU A 440 -10.92 -0.67 -7.61
N ALA A 441 -10.44 -1.93 -7.55
CA ALA A 441 -10.71 -2.92 -8.57
C ALA A 441 -12.20 -3.29 -8.61
N GLU A 442 -12.73 -3.58 -9.80
CA GLU A 442 -14.17 -3.83 -9.99
C GLU A 442 -14.62 -5.11 -9.31
N PRO A 443 -15.78 -5.18 -8.65
CA PRO A 443 -16.31 -6.47 -8.23
C PRO A 443 -16.65 -7.33 -9.46
N PRO A 444 -16.80 -8.65 -9.29
CA PRO A 444 -17.35 -9.50 -10.33
C PRO A 444 -18.74 -8.99 -10.73
N GLU A 445 -18.98 -8.81 -12.03
CA GLU A 445 -20.30 -8.45 -12.54
C GLU A 445 -21.11 -9.73 -12.74
N PHE A 446 -22.27 -9.83 -12.10
CA PHE A 446 -23.22 -10.89 -12.39
C PHE A 446 -24.29 -10.31 -13.30
N THR A 447 -24.32 -10.76 -14.56
CA THR A 447 -25.39 -10.37 -15.48
C THR A 447 -26.66 -11.12 -15.10
N SER A 448 -27.68 -10.40 -14.63
CA SER A 448 -29.03 -10.96 -14.53
C SER A 448 -29.54 -11.22 -15.94
N THR A 449 -29.48 -12.46 -16.39
CA THR A 449 -30.33 -12.87 -17.51
C THR A 449 -31.75 -12.89 -16.98
N ILE A 450 -32.49 -11.81 -17.23
CA ILE A 450 -33.95 -11.79 -17.09
C ILE A 450 -34.47 -12.80 -18.11
N SER A 451 -34.68 -14.04 -17.69
CA SER A 451 -35.36 -15.04 -18.50
C SER A 451 -36.84 -14.67 -18.52
N ASN A 452 -37.26 -13.86 -19.49
CA ASN A 452 -38.66 -13.69 -19.85
C ASN A 452 -39.19 -15.05 -20.34
N SER A 453 -39.58 -15.91 -19.40
CA SER A 453 -40.19 -17.22 -19.64
C SER A 453 -41.66 -17.15 -19.24
N SER A 454 -42.41 -16.27 -19.91
CA SER A 454 -43.88 -16.24 -19.82
C SER A 454 -44.49 -15.49 -21.01
N ALA A 455 -44.57 -16.15 -22.17
CA ALA A 455 -45.64 -15.94 -23.16
C ALA A 455 -45.53 -16.95 -24.33
N THR A 456 -45.78 -18.23 -24.05
CA THR A 456 -46.50 -19.06 -25.02
C THR A 456 -47.63 -19.71 -24.26
N ALA A 457 -48.73 -18.95 -24.20
CA ALA A 457 -50.01 -19.38 -23.71
C ALA A 457 -50.47 -20.61 -24.50
N SER A 458 -50.93 -21.60 -23.74
CA SER A 458 -52.08 -22.45 -24.04
C SER A 458 -52.84 -22.11 -25.33
N GLY A 459 -52.58 -22.87 -26.39
CA GLY A 459 -53.49 -23.03 -27.52
C GLY A 459 -54.09 -24.44 -27.47
N SER A 460 -55.05 -24.67 -26.57
CA SER A 460 -55.86 -25.89 -26.58
C SER A 460 -57.00 -25.77 -27.59
N SER A 461 -57.08 -26.76 -28.48
CA SER A 461 -58.30 -27.46 -28.93
C SER A 461 -59.39 -26.73 -29.74
N SER A 462 -59.67 -27.35 -30.89
CA SER A 462 -61.01 -27.67 -31.43
C SER A 462 -61.85 -26.56 -32.08
N GLN A 463 -61.96 -26.60 -33.41
CA GLN A 463 -63.24 -26.67 -34.15
C GLN A 463 -62.97 -26.82 -35.65
N ALA A 464 -63.18 -28.03 -36.18
CA ALA A 464 -63.36 -28.29 -37.61
C ALA A 464 -64.59 -29.20 -37.75
N LEU A 465 -65.74 -28.57 -38.00
CA LEU A 465 -66.99 -29.22 -38.39
C LEU A 465 -67.87 -28.16 -39.07
N LEU A 466 -68.25 -28.47 -40.33
CA LEU A 466 -69.29 -27.87 -41.19
C LEU A 466 -68.96 -26.57 -41.95
N GLY A 467 -69.06 -26.67 -43.27
CA GLY A 467 -69.00 -25.58 -44.25
C GLY A 467 -68.46 -26.05 -45.58
#